data_AF-A0A833ERR1-F1
#
_entry.id   AF-A0A833ERR1-F1
#
_cell.length_a   1.000
_cell.length_b   1.000
_cell.length_c   1.000
_cell.angle_alpha   90.00
_cell.angle_beta   90.00
_cell.angle_gamma   90.00
#
_symmetry.space_group_name_H-M   'P 1'
#
loop_
_entity.id
_entity.type
_entity.pdbx_description
1 polymer ?
#
loop_
_entity_poly.entity_id
_entity_poly.type
_entity_poly.pdbx_seq_one_letter_code
_entity_poly.pdbx_strand_id
1 'polypeptide(L)' 'HENSEIIGLFRPDMIKLLERKPRLGNKFLFRLASLLGKRLVKINKENKELRTQLEKSQILL' A
#
# COMPACT_ATOMS: atom_id res chain seq x y z
N HIS A 1 3.14 -22.01 14.65
CA HIS A 1 2.30 -21.24 13.71
C HIS A 1 1.25 -20.52 14.52
N GLU A 2 1.22 -19.19 14.45
CA GLU A 2 0.14 -18.40 15.06
C GLU A 2 -1.09 -18.45 14.16
N ASN A 3 -2.28 -18.68 14.74
CA ASN A 3 -3.53 -18.60 14.00
C ASN A 3 -3.75 -17.14 13.57
N SER A 4 -3.96 -16.94 12.27
CA SER A 4 -4.21 -15.62 11.67
C SER A 4 -5.46 -15.67 10.81
N GLU A 5 -6.29 -14.63 10.90
CA GLU A 5 -7.48 -14.44 10.07
C GLU A 5 -7.33 -13.21 9.18
N ILE A 6 -7.86 -13.29 7.95
CA ILE A 6 -7.82 -12.20 6.98
C ILE A 6 -9.24 -11.72 6.72
N ILE A 7 -9.46 -10.42 6.89
CA ILE A 7 -10.70 -9.77 6.49
C ILE A 7 -10.57 -9.33 5.04
N GLY A 8 -11.30 -10.00 4.16
CA GLY A 8 -11.44 -9.60 2.76
C GLY A 8 -12.45 -8.46 2.60
N LEU A 9 -12.10 -7.44 1.82
CA LEU A 9 -13.03 -6.39 1.43
C LEU A 9 -13.39 -6.53 -0.04
N PHE A 10 -14.68 -6.72 -0.32
CA PHE A 10 -15.17 -6.77 -1.69
C PHE A 10 -15.41 -5.36 -2.23
N ARG A 11 -14.85 -5.05 -3.41
CA ARG A 11 -14.89 -3.70 -4.03
C ARG A 11 -16.32 -3.16 -4.17
N PRO A 12 -17.30 -3.91 -4.71
CA PRO A 12 -18.69 -3.46 -4.79
C PRO A 12 -19.30 -3.07 -3.43
N ASP A 13 -18.98 -3.77 -2.36
CA ASP A 13 -19.51 -3.44 -1.03
C ASP A 13 -18.90 -2.15 -0.47
N MET A 14 -17.64 -1.88 -0.80
CA MET A 14 -17.00 -0.61 -0.49
C MET A 14 -17.62 0.56 -1.26
N ILE A 15 -17.97 0.36 -2.54
CA ILE A 15 -18.68 1.37 -3.33
C ILE A 15 -20.07 1.63 -2.72
N LYS A 16 -20.82 0.58 -2.41
CA LYS A 16 -22.12 0.70 -1.72
C LYS A 16 -21.98 1.40 -0.36
N LEU A 17 -20.86 1.20 0.35
CA LEU A 17 -20.59 1.88 1.62
C LEU A 17 -20.39 3.39 1.43
N LEU A 18 -19.69 3.80 0.37
CA LEU A 18 -19.52 5.20 0.02
C LEU A 18 -20.86 5.88 -0.28
N GLU A 19 -21.73 5.19 -1.00
CA GLU A 19 -23.07 5.69 -1.34
C GLU A 19 -23.99 5.76 -0.11
N ARG A 20 -24.07 4.69 0.68
CA ARG A 20 -25.00 4.58 1.82
C ARG A 20 -24.52 5.34 3.06
N LYS A 21 -23.21 5.39 3.29
CA LYS A 21 -22.59 5.97 4.50
C LYS A 21 -21.33 6.77 4.12
N PRO A 22 -21.46 7.92 3.43
CA PRO A 22 -20.33 8.66 2.86
C PRO A 22 -19.27 9.07 3.89
N ARG A 23 -19.68 9.46 5.11
CA ARG A 23 -18.73 9.78 6.19
C ARG A 23 -17.85 8.59 6.57
N LEU A 24 -18.41 7.38 6.60
CA LEU A 24 -17.67 6.17 6.94
C LEU A 24 -16.80 5.71 5.75
N GLY A 25 -17.37 5.74 4.54
CA GLY A 25 -16.63 5.43 3.31
C GLY A 25 -15.43 6.36 3.11
N ASN A 26 -15.57 7.66 3.35
CA ASN A 26 -14.45 8.61 3.25
C ASN A 26 -13.34 8.30 4.26
N LYS A 27 -13.68 8.00 5.53
CA LYS A 27 -12.68 7.58 6.52
C LYS A 27 -11.90 6.36 6.06
N PHE A 28 -12.59 5.40 5.44
CA PHE A 28 -11.96 4.20 4.89
C PHE A 28 -11.03 4.52 3.71
N LEU A 29 -11.52 5.30 2.73
CA LEU A 29 -10.72 5.71 1.57
C LEU A 29 -9.47 6.49 1.97
N PHE A 30 -9.57 7.43 2.90
CA PHE A 30 -8.40 8.19 3.36
C PHE A 30 -7.34 7.28 4.02
N ARG A 31 -7.77 6.29 4.81
CA ARG A 31 -6.84 5.30 5.39
C ARG A 31 -6.18 4.44 4.31
N LEU A 32 -6.95 3.96 3.33
CA LEU A 32 -6.41 3.20 2.21
C LEU A 32 -5.42 4.03 1.38
N ALA A 33 -5.79 5.24 1.00
CA ALA A 33 -4.94 6.14 0.23
C ALA A 33 -3.63 6.42 0.97
N SER A 34 -3.68 6.69 2.28
CA SER A 34 -2.49 6.87 3.11
C SER A 34 -1.62 5.61 3.16
N LEU A 35 -2.21 4.43 3.35
CA LEU A 35 -1.48 3.16 3.35
C LEU A 35 -0.79 2.90 2.01
N LEU A 36 -1.50 3.08 0.90
CA LEU A 36 -0.96 2.90 -0.44
C LEU A 36 0.16 3.89 -0.74
N GLY A 37 -0.02 5.18 -0.40
CA GLY A 37 1.01 6.21 -0.55
C GLY A 37 2.28 5.88 0.24
N LYS A 38 2.14 5.46 1.51
CA LYS A 38 3.27 5.03 2.34
C LYS A 38 4.00 3.82 1.75
N ARG A 39 3.25 2.82 1.27
CA ARG A 39 3.83 1.64 0.60
C ARG A 39 4.59 2.03 -0.65
N LEU A 40 4.03 2.93 -1.47
CA LEU A 40 4.67 3.41 -2.69
C LEU A 40 5.98 4.15 -2.38
N VAL A 41 5.98 5.07 -1.41
CA VAL A 41 7.19 5.78 -0.98
C VAL A 41 8.26 4.80 -0.49
N LYS A 42 7.88 3.83 0.34
CA LYS A 42 8.80 2.80 0.85
C LYS A 42 9.42 2.00 -0.29
N ILE A 43 8.61 1.46 -1.19
CA ILE A 43 9.05 0.64 -2.32
C ILE A 43 9.94 1.45 -3.27
N ASN A 44 9.62 2.72 -3.53
CA ASN A 44 10.45 3.58 -4.37
C ASN A 44 11.83 3.84 -3.74
N LYS A 45 11.87 4.07 -2.42
CA LYS A 45 13.13 4.24 -1.69
C LYS A 45 13.98 2.97 -1.74
N GLU A 46 13.39 1.82 -1.47
CA GLU A 46 14.07 0.52 -1.52
C GLU A 46 14.60 0.22 -2.93
N ASN A 47 13.79 0.44 -3.97
CA ASN A 47 14.23 0.28 -5.35
C ASN A 47 15.38 1.22 -5.72
N LYS A 48 15.34 2.48 -5.28
CA LYS A 48 16.43 3.42 -5.51
C LYS A 48 17.72 2.96 -4.86
N GLU A 49 17.65 2.53 -3.60
CA GLU A 49 18.80 2.01 -2.85
C GLU A 49 19.44 0.80 -3.56
N LEU A 50 18.61 -0.17 -3.96
CA LEU A 50 19.07 -1.37 -4.67
C LEU A 50 19.72 -1.03 -6.01
N ARG A 51 19.16 -0.09 -6.77
CA ARG A 51 19.75 0.39 -8.03
C ARG A 51 21.11 1.04 -7.81
N THR A 52 21.23 1.90 -6.80
CA THR A 52 22.50 2.53 -6.44
C THR A 52 23.55 1.50 -5.99
N GLN A 53 23.15 0.44 -5.29
CA GLN A 53 24.07 -0.65 -4.92
C GLN A 53 24.56 -1.42 -6.16
N LEU A 54 23.66 -1.74 -7.10
CA LEU A 54 24.03 -2.40 -8.36
C LEU A 54 25.01 -1.56 -9.19
N GLU A 55 24.75 -0.25 -9.32
CA GLU A 55 25.64 0.67 -10.03
C GLU A 55 27.03 0.72 -9.38
N LYS A 56 27.11 0.77 -8.04
CA LYS A 56 28.40 0.74 -7.31
C LYS A 56 29.15 -0.56 -7.54
N SER A 57 28.46 -1.71 -7.48
CA SER A 57 29.09 -3.02 -7.71
C SER A 57 29.59 -3.19 -9.15
N GLN A 58 28.92 -2.60 -10.14
CA GLN A 58 29.38 -2.61 -11.54
C GLN A 58 30.60 -1.72 -11.79
N ILE A 59 30.81 -0.67 -11.01
CA ILE A 59 32.01 0.19 -11.11
C ILE A 59 33.24 -0.47 -10.47
N LEU A 60 33.03 -1.42 -9.56
CA LEU A 60 34.08 -2.14 -8.82
C LEU A 60 34.58 -3.44 -9.50
N LEU A 61 33.98 -3.83 -10.64
CA LEU A 61 34.37 -4.94 -11.51
C LEU A 61 34.96 -4.41 -12.82
#